data_AF-A0A316DRW3-F1
#
_entry.id   AF-A0A316DRW3-F1
#
_cell.length_a   1.000
_cell.length_b   1.000
_cell.length_c   1.000
_cell.angle_alpha   90.00
_cell.angle_beta   90.00
_cell.angle_gamma   90.00
#
_symmetry.space_group_name_H-M   'P 1'
#
loop_
_entity.id
_entity.type
_entity.pdbx_description
1 polymer ?
#
loop_
_entity_poly.entity_id
_entity_poly.type
_entity_poly.pdbx_seq_one_letter_code
_entity_poly.pdbx_strand_id
1 'polypeptide(L)'
;MLSLSREDILNNLQFVSIPAGTFLMGTTWDRNHMEYLMEKYTVFVDWFIKEVPQRELELPAYDIAEIPVTFDMMRAFIRETDYPVKRLPELLQENLRTVPGDHPVYPTTAGLSEDFCKWLTKNDDGYTYDLPTEEEWEKAARGTDSREFPWGDAEQPQRINTRECGHGHVLPVRHTSKANSPYGLYDIAGNVEEMTRSFNAPYEGMPIQIPDYLKYRILRGGTAEHLLDLARCARRHGKHPSRFTGFRVVRRPQPLLVPNKPTPFLLKNGDWIYASINYVNDQEVCVDLGNQHSGIAQAKEFTEHDFHVFANLHSRSEIILKVMDVASDIVVCHRPNMDELDRFMQGLSFNKVMKTV
;
A
#
# COMPACT_ATOMS: atom_id res chain seq x y z
N MET A 1 -33.52 -16.70 6.02
CA MET A 1 -32.98 -15.36 5.70
C MET A 1 -32.62 -15.40 4.23
N LEU A 2 -33.15 -14.50 3.40
CA LEU A 2 -32.79 -14.46 1.97
C LEU A 2 -31.28 -14.17 1.88
N SER A 3 -30.56 -14.94 1.08
CA SER A 3 -29.12 -14.77 0.95
C SER A 3 -28.83 -13.57 0.06
N LEU A 4 -28.05 -12.59 0.57
CA LEU A 4 -27.66 -11.36 -0.13
C LEU A 4 -27.21 -11.65 -1.56
N SER A 5 -27.82 -11.03 -2.57
CA SER A 5 -27.49 -11.20 -3.99
C SER A 5 -26.54 -10.12 -4.53
N ARG A 6 -25.99 -10.30 -5.73
CA ARG A 6 -25.24 -9.23 -6.43
C ARG A 6 -26.07 -7.95 -6.55
N GLU A 7 -27.34 -8.08 -6.94
CA GLU A 7 -28.25 -6.94 -7.13
C GLU A 7 -28.51 -6.24 -5.79
N ASP A 8 -28.70 -6.99 -4.70
CA ASP A 8 -28.82 -6.41 -3.36
C ASP A 8 -27.55 -5.63 -2.97
N ILE A 9 -26.36 -6.13 -3.29
CA ILE A 9 -25.11 -5.42 -3.01
C ILE A 9 -25.06 -4.10 -3.79
N LEU A 10 -25.34 -4.13 -5.09
CA LEU A 10 -25.28 -2.93 -5.94
C LEU A 10 -26.33 -1.88 -5.54
N ASN A 11 -27.48 -2.31 -5.04
CA ASN A 11 -28.54 -1.42 -4.56
C ASN A 11 -28.26 -0.82 -3.16
N ASN A 12 -27.50 -1.52 -2.31
CA ASN A 12 -27.30 -1.10 -0.91
C ASN A 12 -25.90 -0.54 -0.62
N LEU A 13 -24.86 -0.93 -1.37
CA LEU A 13 -23.51 -0.40 -1.22
C LEU A 13 -23.47 1.05 -1.70
N GLN A 14 -23.24 1.98 -0.78
CA GLN A 14 -23.09 3.38 -1.16
C GLN A 14 -21.72 3.63 -1.77
N PHE A 15 -21.73 4.45 -2.81
CA PHE A 15 -20.55 4.93 -3.51
C PHE A 15 -20.43 6.44 -3.29
N VAL A 16 -19.30 6.87 -2.75
CA VAL A 16 -18.95 8.27 -2.56
C VAL A 16 -18.28 8.78 -3.82
N SER A 17 -18.77 9.90 -4.35
CA SER A 17 -18.20 10.52 -5.54
C SER A 17 -16.99 11.37 -5.18
N ILE A 18 -15.85 11.07 -5.81
CA ILE A 18 -14.63 11.84 -5.69
C ILE A 18 -14.53 12.76 -6.92
N PRO A 19 -14.51 14.09 -6.73
CA PRO A 19 -14.51 15.02 -7.86
C PRO A 19 -13.21 14.94 -8.65
N ALA A 20 -13.31 15.19 -9.96
CA ALA A 20 -12.14 15.39 -10.81
C ALA A 20 -11.29 16.56 -10.28
N GLY A 21 -10.00 16.51 -10.54
CA GLY A 21 -9.08 17.60 -10.26
C GLY A 21 -7.85 17.17 -9.47
N THR A 22 -7.10 18.20 -9.10
CA THR A 22 -5.75 18.06 -8.56
C THR A 22 -5.74 17.73 -7.07
N PHE A 23 -4.80 16.89 -6.65
CA PHE A 23 -4.45 16.69 -5.25
C PHE A 23 -2.95 16.46 -5.08
N LEU A 24 -2.47 16.57 -3.84
CA LEU A 24 -1.10 16.30 -3.46
C LEU A 24 -0.99 14.85 -2.95
N MET A 25 -0.27 14.02 -3.70
CA MET A 25 0.01 12.62 -3.37
C MET A 25 1.40 12.50 -2.75
N GLY A 26 1.55 11.67 -1.71
CA GLY A 26 2.81 11.41 -1.04
C GLY A 26 3.13 12.42 0.05
N THR A 27 4.36 12.29 0.56
CA THR A 27 4.92 13.06 1.66
C THR A 27 6.04 13.94 1.15
N THR A 28 6.07 15.19 1.61
CA THR A 28 7.17 16.10 1.29
C THR A 28 8.43 15.60 1.98
N TRP A 29 9.53 15.50 1.23
CA TRP A 29 10.82 15.21 1.85
C TRP A 29 11.27 16.41 2.69
N ASP A 30 11.35 16.21 4.00
CA ASP A 30 12.01 17.09 4.96
C ASP A 30 12.78 16.20 5.93
N ARG A 31 14.10 16.36 6.01
CA ARG A 31 14.96 15.48 6.80
C ARG A 31 14.55 15.44 8.27
N ASN A 32 14.34 16.60 8.89
CA ASN A 32 14.01 16.69 10.32
C ASN A 32 12.68 16.01 10.60
N HIS A 33 11.71 16.18 9.69
CA HIS A 33 10.43 15.51 9.77
C HIS A 33 10.57 13.99 9.62
N MET A 34 11.37 13.50 8.67
CA MET A 34 11.62 12.07 8.51
C MET A 34 12.29 11.46 9.75
N GLU A 35 13.30 12.13 10.32
CA GLU A 35 13.95 11.71 11.56
C GLU A 35 12.96 11.67 12.73
N TYR A 36 12.10 12.69 12.85
CA TYR A 36 11.00 12.70 13.83
C TYR A 36 10.03 11.53 13.64
N LEU A 37 9.60 11.23 12.40
CA LEU A 37 8.69 10.12 12.14
C LEU A 37 9.35 8.76 12.43
N MET A 38 10.64 8.61 12.12
CA MET A 38 11.41 7.40 12.41
C MET A 38 11.49 7.16 13.91
N GLU A 39 11.81 8.18 14.70
CA GLU A 39 11.85 8.08 16.16
C GLU A 39 10.45 7.78 16.72
N LYS A 40 9.46 8.57 16.31
CA LYS A 40 8.07 8.47 16.79
C LYS A 40 7.48 7.08 16.56
N TYR A 41 7.65 6.53 15.36
CA TYR A 41 7.05 5.25 14.98
C TYR A 41 8.01 4.07 15.15
N THR A 42 9.28 4.33 15.47
CA THR A 42 10.33 3.30 15.55
C THR A 42 10.43 2.50 14.24
N VAL A 43 10.51 3.22 13.11
CA VAL A 43 10.58 2.66 11.76
C VAL A 43 11.73 3.26 10.94
N PHE A 44 12.03 2.64 9.81
CA PHE A 44 13.16 3.01 8.95
C PHE A 44 12.79 4.06 7.90
N VAL A 45 13.77 4.88 7.54
CA VAL A 45 13.66 5.85 6.44
C VAL A 45 13.27 5.18 5.13
N ASP A 46 13.73 3.94 4.89
CA ASP A 46 13.45 3.18 3.66
C ASP A 46 11.95 2.99 3.40
N TRP A 47 11.15 2.94 4.47
CA TRP A 47 9.71 2.79 4.39
C TRP A 47 9.02 4.11 4.06
N PHE A 48 9.60 5.24 4.45
CA PHE A 48 9.13 6.58 4.08
C PHE A 48 9.62 7.01 2.70
N ILE A 49 10.75 6.50 2.20
CA ILE A 49 11.20 6.85 0.85
C ILE A 49 10.20 6.36 -0.23
N LYS A 50 9.38 5.37 0.08
CA LYS A 50 8.31 4.92 -0.82
C LYS A 50 7.20 5.94 -1.02
N GLU A 51 6.98 6.83 -0.05
CA GLU A 51 5.93 7.86 -0.11
C GLU A 51 6.44 9.22 -0.57
N VAL A 52 7.73 9.35 -0.92
CA VAL A 52 8.32 10.60 -1.43
C VAL A 52 8.66 10.51 -2.92
N PRO A 53 8.70 11.64 -3.65
CA PRO A 53 8.34 12.99 -3.21
C PRO A 53 6.81 13.17 -3.11
N GLN A 54 6.39 14.27 -2.49
CA GLN A 54 5.03 14.76 -2.69
C GLN A 54 4.90 15.29 -4.13
N ARG A 55 3.83 14.87 -4.80
CA ARG A 55 3.56 15.17 -6.21
C ARG A 55 2.16 15.71 -6.39
N GLU A 56 2.03 16.68 -7.26
CA GLU A 56 0.74 17.19 -7.69
C GLU A 56 0.21 16.33 -8.85
N LEU A 57 -0.93 15.66 -8.65
CA LEU A 57 -1.56 14.78 -9.62
C LEU A 57 -2.99 15.23 -9.92
N GLU A 58 -3.36 15.23 -11.19
CA GLU A 58 -4.74 15.40 -11.64
C GLU A 58 -5.40 14.04 -11.88
N LEU A 59 -6.53 13.78 -11.21
CA LEU A 59 -7.33 12.57 -11.41
C LEU A 59 -8.71 12.91 -11.99
N PRO A 60 -9.27 12.06 -12.87
CA PRO A 60 -10.67 12.18 -13.27
C PRO A 60 -11.61 11.94 -12.07
N ALA A 61 -12.90 12.21 -12.26
CA ALA A 61 -13.91 11.83 -11.28
C ALA A 61 -14.10 10.30 -11.28
N TYR A 62 -14.34 9.73 -10.11
CA TYR A 62 -14.65 8.32 -9.91
C TYR A 62 -15.50 8.20 -8.64
N ASP A 63 -16.21 7.08 -8.51
CA ASP A 63 -16.85 6.77 -7.23
C ASP A 63 -16.12 5.62 -6.53
N ILE A 64 -16.09 5.67 -5.20
CA ILE A 64 -15.47 4.66 -4.34
C ILE A 64 -16.44 4.20 -3.26
N ALA A 65 -16.46 2.91 -2.98
CA ALA A 65 -17.30 2.32 -1.96
C ALA A 65 -17.01 2.95 -0.58
N GLU A 66 -18.06 3.34 0.14
CA GLU A 66 -17.92 4.02 1.44
C GLU A 66 -17.24 3.13 2.51
N ILE A 67 -17.38 1.81 2.36
CA ILE A 67 -16.83 0.79 3.25
C ILE A 67 -16.01 -0.24 2.44
N PRO A 68 -15.09 -0.98 3.08
CA PRO A 68 -14.48 -2.15 2.47
C PRO A 68 -15.52 -3.24 2.18
N VAL A 69 -15.17 -4.16 1.28
CA VAL A 69 -15.99 -5.33 0.96
C VAL A 69 -16.15 -6.19 2.22
N THR A 70 -17.37 -6.64 2.50
CA THR A 70 -17.65 -7.42 3.72
C THR A 70 -17.69 -8.93 3.48
N PHE A 71 -17.71 -9.71 4.56
CA PHE A 71 -17.89 -11.16 4.48
C PHE A 71 -19.21 -11.56 3.81
N ASP A 72 -20.33 -10.87 4.04
CA ASP A 72 -21.59 -11.19 3.36
C ASP A 72 -21.53 -10.92 1.86
N MET A 73 -20.86 -9.85 1.44
CA MET A 73 -20.62 -9.56 0.03
C MET A 73 -19.77 -10.67 -0.61
N MET A 74 -18.70 -11.09 0.07
CA MET A 74 -17.83 -12.18 -0.43
C MET A 74 -18.57 -13.52 -0.49
N ARG A 75 -19.43 -13.83 0.49
CA ARG A 75 -20.28 -15.03 0.46
C ARG A 75 -21.25 -15.02 -0.71
N ALA A 76 -21.83 -13.86 -1.03
CA ALA A 76 -22.68 -13.68 -2.19
C ALA A 76 -21.94 -13.98 -3.50
N PHE A 77 -20.75 -13.40 -3.68
CA PHE A 77 -19.87 -13.67 -4.81
C PHE A 77 -19.57 -15.16 -4.94
N ILE A 78 -19.05 -15.79 -3.88
CA ILE A 78 -18.66 -17.21 -3.89
C ILE A 78 -19.83 -18.10 -4.29
N ARG A 79 -21.02 -17.82 -3.75
CA ARG A 79 -22.24 -18.58 -4.03
C ARG A 79 -22.72 -18.40 -5.47
N GLU A 80 -22.80 -17.17 -5.96
CA GLU A 80 -23.39 -16.88 -7.27
C GLU A 80 -22.48 -17.23 -8.45
N THR A 81 -21.17 -17.30 -8.23
CA THR A 81 -20.22 -17.69 -9.27
C THR A 81 -19.76 -19.14 -9.15
N ASP A 82 -20.29 -19.91 -8.19
CA ASP A 82 -19.78 -21.22 -7.81
C ASP A 82 -18.25 -21.21 -7.62
N TYR A 83 -17.74 -20.17 -6.93
CA TYR A 83 -16.30 -19.94 -6.85
C TYR A 83 -15.60 -21.11 -6.13
N PRO A 84 -14.50 -21.65 -6.69
CA PRO A 84 -13.85 -22.83 -6.13
C PRO A 84 -13.19 -22.50 -4.78
N VAL A 85 -13.85 -22.86 -3.68
CA VAL A 85 -13.39 -22.60 -2.29
C VAL A 85 -11.95 -23.07 -2.04
N LYS A 86 -11.52 -24.16 -2.68
CA LYS A 86 -10.13 -24.67 -2.62
C LYS A 86 -9.06 -23.70 -3.14
N ARG A 87 -9.44 -22.67 -3.90
CA ARG A 87 -8.53 -21.61 -4.38
C ARG A 87 -8.41 -20.43 -3.39
N LEU A 88 -9.24 -20.42 -2.35
CA LEU A 88 -9.20 -19.37 -1.32
C LEU A 88 -8.10 -19.66 -0.30
N PRO A 89 -7.47 -18.63 0.29
CA PRO A 89 -6.59 -18.80 1.45
C PRO A 89 -7.27 -19.60 2.55
N GLU A 90 -6.53 -20.49 3.23
CA GLU A 90 -7.08 -21.38 4.27
C GLU A 90 -7.82 -20.59 5.36
N LEU A 91 -7.21 -19.50 5.84
CA LEU A 91 -7.81 -18.62 6.84
C LEU A 91 -9.11 -17.96 6.33
N LEU A 92 -9.20 -17.60 5.05
CA LEU A 92 -10.45 -17.06 4.49
C LEU A 92 -11.55 -18.13 4.45
N GLN A 93 -11.22 -19.38 4.15
CA GLN A 93 -12.19 -20.48 4.15
C GLN A 93 -12.80 -20.73 5.54
N GLU A 94 -12.00 -20.56 6.60
CA GLU A 94 -12.47 -20.60 7.98
C GLU A 94 -13.33 -19.38 8.29
N ASN A 95 -12.81 -18.17 8.04
CA ASN A 95 -13.47 -16.91 8.37
C ASN A 95 -14.84 -16.76 7.68
N LEU A 96 -15.01 -17.29 6.47
CA LEU A 96 -16.30 -17.31 5.77
C LEU A 96 -17.41 -18.03 6.56
N ARG A 97 -17.06 -18.92 7.50
CA ARG A 97 -18.00 -19.66 8.35
C ARG A 97 -18.18 -19.03 9.73
N THR A 98 -17.16 -18.34 10.24
CA THR A 98 -17.07 -17.95 11.64
C THR A 98 -17.20 -16.44 11.88
N VAL A 99 -16.77 -15.61 10.92
CA VAL A 99 -16.77 -14.15 11.08
C VAL A 99 -18.14 -13.57 10.71
N PRO A 100 -18.71 -12.63 11.49
CA PRO A 100 -19.98 -11.99 11.13
C PRO A 100 -19.93 -11.26 9.77
N GLY A 101 -21.08 -11.20 9.11
CA GLY A 101 -21.20 -10.73 7.72
C GLY A 101 -20.93 -9.26 7.47
N ASP A 102 -21.01 -8.43 8.50
CA ASP A 102 -20.78 -6.99 8.50
C ASP A 102 -19.31 -6.61 8.74
N HIS A 103 -18.41 -7.58 8.94
CA HIS A 103 -16.98 -7.30 9.02
C HIS A 103 -16.36 -7.21 7.62
N PRO A 104 -15.33 -6.37 7.41
CA PRO A 104 -14.52 -6.42 6.21
C PRO A 104 -14.00 -7.83 5.96
N VAL A 105 -13.92 -8.24 4.69
CA VAL A 105 -13.39 -9.56 4.31
C VAL A 105 -11.86 -9.59 4.40
N TYR A 106 -11.32 -10.67 4.99
CA TYR A 106 -9.87 -10.92 5.06
C TYR A 106 -9.55 -12.41 5.36
N PRO A 107 -8.32 -12.88 5.05
CA PRO A 107 -7.38 -12.27 4.10
C PRO A 107 -7.87 -12.44 2.66
N THR A 108 -7.55 -11.49 1.79
CA THR A 108 -7.83 -11.56 0.35
C THR A 108 -6.54 -11.64 -0.48
N THR A 109 -6.68 -11.92 -1.77
CA THR A 109 -5.56 -11.96 -2.73
C THR A 109 -5.92 -11.12 -3.95
N ALA A 110 -4.90 -10.62 -4.68
CA ALA A 110 -5.13 -9.76 -5.84
C ALA A 110 -6.11 -10.38 -6.84
N GLY A 111 -5.90 -11.66 -7.19
CA GLY A 111 -6.79 -12.37 -8.11
C GLY A 111 -8.23 -12.51 -7.58
N LEU A 112 -8.41 -12.80 -6.29
CA LEU A 112 -9.76 -12.91 -5.71
C LEU A 112 -10.49 -11.56 -5.72
N SER A 113 -9.81 -10.49 -5.35
CA SER A 113 -10.40 -9.15 -5.32
C SER A 113 -10.72 -8.65 -6.73
N GLU A 114 -9.87 -8.93 -7.71
CA GLU A 114 -10.15 -8.63 -9.13
C GLU A 114 -11.35 -9.44 -9.66
N ASP A 115 -11.45 -10.72 -9.32
CA ASP A 115 -12.56 -11.55 -9.75
C ASP A 115 -13.90 -11.12 -9.12
N PHE A 116 -13.86 -10.65 -7.87
CA PHE A 116 -15.00 -10.00 -7.23
C PHE A 116 -15.44 -8.74 -8.00
N CYS A 117 -14.49 -7.87 -8.37
CA CYS A 117 -14.77 -6.66 -9.15
C CYS A 117 -15.32 -6.99 -10.55
N LYS A 118 -14.79 -8.02 -11.22
CA LYS A 118 -15.32 -8.52 -12.50
C LYS A 118 -16.74 -9.03 -12.36
N TRP A 119 -17.08 -9.69 -11.24
CA TRP A 119 -18.44 -10.15 -10.99
C TRP A 119 -19.43 -9.00 -10.81
N LEU A 120 -19.03 -7.92 -10.12
CA LEU A 120 -19.84 -6.69 -10.06
C LEU A 120 -20.00 -6.03 -11.44
N THR A 121 -18.93 -5.97 -12.24
CA THR A 121 -18.92 -5.40 -13.61
C THR A 121 -19.83 -6.14 -14.59
N LYS A 122 -20.19 -7.39 -14.32
CA LYS A 122 -21.18 -8.13 -15.13
C LYS A 122 -22.61 -7.59 -14.95
N ASN A 123 -22.81 -6.49 -14.22
CA ASN A 123 -24.07 -5.76 -14.16
C ASN A 123 -24.17 -4.76 -15.33
N ASP A 124 -25.39 -4.43 -15.75
CA ASP A 124 -25.65 -3.51 -16.86
C ASP A 124 -26.07 -2.12 -16.36
N ASP A 125 -25.38 -1.61 -15.33
CA ASP A 125 -25.60 -0.26 -14.76
C ASP A 125 -24.74 0.82 -15.41
N GLY A 126 -23.95 0.46 -16.43
CA GLY A 126 -23.06 1.36 -17.13
C GLY A 126 -21.74 1.64 -16.40
N TYR A 127 -21.43 0.92 -15.31
CA TYR A 127 -20.17 1.04 -14.59
C TYR A 127 -19.25 -0.17 -14.75
N THR A 128 -17.95 0.12 -14.83
CA THR A 128 -16.90 -0.85 -14.57
C THR A 128 -16.46 -0.75 -13.12
N TYR A 129 -16.43 -1.88 -12.42
CA TYR A 129 -15.98 -2.01 -11.04
C TYR A 129 -14.54 -2.54 -11.01
N ASP A 130 -13.71 -1.96 -10.15
CA ASP A 130 -12.30 -2.34 -10.02
C ASP A 130 -11.76 -2.06 -8.61
N LEU A 131 -10.52 -2.48 -8.36
CA LEU A 131 -9.73 -1.98 -7.23
C LEU A 131 -9.35 -0.50 -7.48
N PRO A 132 -9.26 0.32 -6.43
CA PRO A 132 -8.70 1.66 -6.56
C PRO A 132 -7.24 1.57 -6.98
N THR A 133 -6.78 2.52 -7.80
CA THR A 133 -5.34 2.84 -7.88
C THR A 133 -4.88 3.40 -6.54
N GLU A 134 -3.58 3.38 -6.26
CA GLU A 134 -3.07 3.99 -5.04
C GLU A 134 -3.30 5.51 -5.01
N GLU A 135 -3.31 6.15 -6.18
CA GLU A 135 -3.62 7.56 -6.38
C GLU A 135 -5.07 7.86 -5.99
N GLU A 136 -6.03 7.07 -6.48
CA GLU A 136 -7.44 7.21 -6.14
C GLU A 136 -7.71 6.89 -4.67
N TRP A 137 -7.06 5.87 -4.12
CA TRP A 137 -7.21 5.56 -2.71
C TRP A 137 -6.74 6.73 -1.84
N GLU A 138 -5.56 7.28 -2.14
CA GLU A 138 -4.97 8.35 -1.35
C GLU A 138 -5.76 9.65 -1.46
N LYS A 139 -6.18 10.04 -2.67
CA LYS A 139 -7.05 11.21 -2.85
C LYS A 139 -8.33 11.04 -2.04
N ALA A 140 -8.97 9.87 -2.12
CA ALA A 140 -10.20 9.62 -1.40
C ALA A 140 -10.01 9.61 0.14
N ALA A 141 -8.83 9.21 0.61
CA ALA A 141 -8.47 9.20 2.02
C ALA A 141 -8.16 10.62 2.56
N ARG A 142 -7.43 11.44 1.81
CA ARG A 142 -6.85 12.70 2.32
C ARG A 142 -7.45 13.98 1.74
N GLY A 143 -8.24 13.92 0.68
CA GLY A 143 -8.70 15.13 -0.01
C GLY A 143 -7.58 15.79 -0.80
N THR A 144 -7.54 17.13 -0.76
CA THR A 144 -6.59 17.95 -1.53
C THR A 144 -5.62 18.74 -0.66
N ASP A 145 -5.70 18.62 0.66
CA ASP A 145 -5.01 19.48 1.63
C ASP A 145 -3.81 18.81 2.33
N SER A 146 -3.32 17.71 1.77
CA SER A 146 -2.15 16.99 2.27
C SER A 146 -2.23 16.52 3.73
N ARG A 147 -3.42 16.38 4.31
CA ARG A 147 -3.56 15.88 5.68
C ARG A 147 -2.87 14.53 5.90
N GLU A 148 -2.40 14.33 7.13
CA GLU A 148 -1.67 13.12 7.54
C GLU A 148 -2.60 11.91 7.69
N PHE A 149 -3.74 12.11 8.36
CA PHE A 149 -4.79 11.10 8.55
C PHE A 149 -6.09 11.55 7.91
N PRO A 150 -7.07 10.65 7.68
CA PRO A 150 -8.30 11.00 6.98
C PRO A 150 -9.08 12.15 7.64
N TRP A 151 -8.97 12.28 8.97
CA TRP A 151 -9.64 13.30 9.77
C TRP A 151 -8.80 14.56 10.02
N GLY A 152 -7.58 14.66 9.48
CA GLY A 152 -6.65 15.77 9.70
C GLY A 152 -5.30 15.32 10.29
N ASP A 153 -4.50 16.26 10.78
CA ASP A 153 -3.11 15.97 11.18
C ASP A 153 -2.96 15.47 12.61
N ALA A 154 -3.93 15.79 13.47
CA ALA A 154 -3.92 15.35 14.86
C ALA A 154 -4.27 13.86 14.96
N GLU A 155 -3.50 13.11 15.73
CA GLU A 155 -3.83 11.73 16.06
C GLU A 155 -5.14 11.66 16.83
N GLN A 156 -6.02 10.76 16.41
CA GLN A 156 -7.31 10.54 17.07
C GLN A 156 -7.55 9.03 17.20
N PRO A 157 -6.94 8.35 18.18
CA PRO A 157 -7.02 6.89 18.37
C PRO A 157 -8.46 6.34 18.38
N GLN A 158 -9.43 7.15 18.82
CA GLN A 158 -10.86 6.81 18.80
C GLN A 158 -11.49 6.73 17.39
N ARG A 159 -10.78 7.16 16.34
CA ARG A 159 -11.23 7.15 14.94
C ARG A 159 -10.59 6.06 14.10
N ILE A 160 -9.81 5.19 14.72
CA ILE A 160 -8.97 4.22 14.02
C ILE A 160 -8.97 2.90 14.78
N ASN A 161 -8.91 1.80 14.03
CA ASN A 161 -8.71 0.48 14.59
C ASN A 161 -7.31 -0.04 14.24
N THR A 162 -6.30 0.32 15.03
CA THR A 162 -4.93 -0.23 14.98
C THR A 162 -4.62 -1.02 16.25
N ARG A 163 -3.47 -1.70 16.27
CA ARG A 163 -2.99 -2.46 17.44
C ARG A 163 -2.91 -1.59 18.70
N GLU A 164 -2.45 -0.35 18.56
CA GLU A 164 -2.30 0.61 19.66
C GLU A 164 -3.63 1.08 20.24
N CYS A 165 -4.72 0.94 19.47
CA CYS A 165 -6.06 1.34 19.90
C CYS A 165 -6.78 0.25 20.72
N GLY A 166 -6.12 -0.87 21.01
CA GLY A 166 -6.56 -1.82 22.05
C GLY A 166 -7.54 -2.90 21.60
N HIS A 167 -7.92 -2.97 20.32
CA HIS A 167 -8.82 -4.01 19.83
C HIS A 167 -8.06 -5.27 19.38
N GLY A 168 -7.01 -5.14 18.56
CA GLY A 168 -6.19 -6.27 18.10
C GLY A 168 -6.93 -7.27 17.19
N HIS A 169 -8.14 -6.93 16.74
CA HIS A 169 -8.96 -7.70 15.82
C HIS A 169 -9.77 -6.77 14.90
N VAL A 170 -10.25 -7.32 13.79
CA VAL A 170 -11.12 -6.61 12.84
C VAL A 170 -12.49 -6.40 13.47
N LEU A 171 -13.04 -5.20 13.28
CA LEU A 171 -14.35 -4.77 13.78
C LEU A 171 -15.35 -4.66 12.62
N PRO A 172 -16.68 -4.66 12.88
CA PRO A 172 -17.68 -4.38 11.87
C PRO A 172 -17.37 -3.09 11.09
N VAL A 173 -17.75 -3.04 9.81
CA VAL A 173 -17.67 -1.79 9.04
C VAL A 173 -18.46 -0.69 9.74
N ARG A 174 -17.98 0.56 9.63
CA ARG A 174 -18.55 1.74 10.30
C ARG A 174 -18.50 1.67 11.83
N HIS A 175 -17.70 0.79 12.43
CA HIS A 175 -17.52 0.75 13.88
C HIS A 175 -16.93 2.07 14.40
N THR A 176 -15.95 2.61 13.68
CA THR A 176 -15.41 3.93 13.93
C THR A 176 -16.42 4.97 13.41
N SER A 177 -17.51 5.20 14.16
CA SER A 177 -18.65 6.08 13.81
C SER A 177 -18.28 7.55 13.47
N LYS A 178 -17.00 7.90 13.57
CA LYS A 178 -16.41 9.20 13.25
C LYS A 178 -15.26 9.11 12.22
N ALA A 179 -14.92 7.95 11.68
CA ALA A 179 -13.94 7.84 10.63
C ALA A 179 -14.59 8.32 9.33
N ASN A 180 -14.33 9.57 8.98
CA ASN A 180 -14.63 10.09 7.66
C ASN A 180 -13.34 10.66 7.12
N SER A 181 -12.92 10.14 5.97
CA SER A 181 -12.11 10.95 5.06
C SER A 181 -12.85 12.26 4.74
N PRO A 182 -12.21 13.30 4.15
CA PRO A 182 -12.93 14.53 3.80
C PRO A 182 -14.11 14.32 2.84
N TYR A 183 -14.21 13.15 2.19
CA TYR A 183 -15.33 12.77 1.34
C TYR A 183 -16.37 11.87 2.02
N GLY A 184 -16.16 11.44 3.27
CA GLY A 184 -17.12 10.62 4.02
C GLY A 184 -16.90 9.11 3.93
N LEU A 185 -15.66 8.65 3.69
CA LEU A 185 -15.35 7.22 3.72
C LEU A 185 -15.10 6.70 5.13
N TYR A 186 -15.63 5.52 5.41
CA TYR A 186 -15.41 4.77 6.66
C TYR A 186 -14.22 3.82 6.55
N ASP A 187 -13.59 3.57 7.69
CA ASP A 187 -12.56 2.54 7.88
C ASP A 187 -11.36 2.66 6.90
N ILE A 188 -11.07 3.88 6.42
CA ILE A 188 -9.88 4.16 5.57
C ILE A 188 -8.58 4.07 6.38
N ALA A 189 -8.65 4.18 7.70
CA ALA A 189 -7.51 4.09 8.60
C ALA A 189 -7.76 2.97 9.63
N GLY A 190 -6.93 1.93 9.57
CA GLY A 190 -7.02 0.73 10.39
C GLY A 190 -8.06 -0.28 9.91
N ASN A 191 -8.43 -1.19 10.80
CA ASN A 191 -9.29 -2.34 10.55
C ASN A 191 -8.61 -3.35 9.61
N VAL A 192 -8.76 -3.18 8.30
CA VAL A 192 -8.07 -3.96 7.26
C VAL A 192 -7.29 -3.03 6.36
N GLU A 193 -6.13 -3.47 5.91
CA GLU A 193 -5.40 -2.74 4.89
C GLU A 193 -6.02 -3.09 3.54
N GLU A 194 -5.95 -2.16 2.62
CA GLU A 194 -6.73 -2.23 1.41
C GLU A 194 -5.85 -2.34 0.19
N MET A 195 -6.06 -3.42 -0.54
CA MET A 195 -5.36 -3.69 -1.78
C MET A 195 -5.79 -2.74 -2.88
N THR A 196 -4.80 -2.11 -3.48
CA THR A 196 -4.93 -1.29 -4.68
C THR A 196 -4.55 -2.10 -5.91
N ARG A 197 -4.94 -1.62 -7.09
CA ARG A 197 -4.43 -2.12 -8.38
C ARG A 197 -3.06 -1.54 -8.75
N SER A 198 -2.47 -0.66 -7.94
CA SER A 198 -1.15 -0.12 -8.26
C SER A 198 -0.08 -1.09 -7.82
N PHE A 199 0.92 -1.32 -8.68
CA PHE A 199 2.10 -2.08 -8.31
C PHE A 199 3.11 -1.15 -7.62
N ASN A 200 3.85 -1.69 -6.67
CA ASN A 200 4.94 -0.99 -6.03
C ASN A 200 5.97 -0.56 -7.09
N ALA A 201 6.18 0.74 -7.14
CA ALA A 201 7.15 1.42 -7.96
C ALA A 201 7.52 2.72 -7.27
N PRO A 202 8.76 3.20 -7.45
CA PRO A 202 9.11 4.56 -7.10
C PRO A 202 8.19 5.53 -7.83
N TYR A 203 7.86 6.61 -7.13
CA TYR A 203 7.09 7.70 -7.68
C TYR A 203 7.78 8.29 -8.91
N GLU A 204 7.00 8.73 -9.91
CA GLU A 204 7.57 9.31 -11.13
C GLU A 204 8.51 10.48 -10.79
N GLY A 205 9.69 10.48 -11.42
CA GLY A 205 10.79 11.40 -11.11
C GLY A 205 11.77 10.91 -10.04
N MET A 206 11.49 9.80 -9.35
CA MET A 206 12.46 9.15 -8.45
C MET A 206 13.33 8.15 -9.22
N PRO A 207 14.63 8.43 -9.42
CA PRO A 207 15.55 7.54 -10.14
C PRO A 207 16.05 6.40 -9.25
N ILE A 208 15.12 5.67 -8.63
CA ILE A 208 15.38 4.46 -7.86
C ILE A 208 14.96 3.27 -8.71
N GLN A 209 15.81 2.26 -8.83
CA GLN A 209 15.46 1.01 -9.48
C GLN A 209 14.69 0.11 -8.50
N ILE A 210 13.74 -0.66 -9.04
CA ILE A 210 13.00 -1.66 -8.28
C ILE A 210 13.04 -3.01 -9.02
N PRO A 211 13.53 -4.08 -8.38
CA PRO A 211 13.54 -5.40 -8.99
C PRO A 211 12.11 -5.96 -9.11
N ASP A 212 11.90 -6.85 -10.08
CA ASP A 212 10.56 -7.37 -10.39
C ASP A 212 9.88 -8.08 -9.21
N TYR A 213 10.64 -8.75 -8.34
CA TYR A 213 10.09 -9.42 -7.16
C TYR A 213 9.58 -8.45 -6.07
N LEU A 214 9.90 -7.16 -6.18
CA LEU A 214 9.36 -6.09 -5.33
C LEU A 214 8.19 -5.34 -5.98
N LYS A 215 7.74 -5.73 -7.18
CA LYS A 215 6.53 -5.19 -7.84
C LYS A 215 5.27 -5.93 -7.37
N TYR A 216 4.99 -5.87 -6.07
CA TYR A 216 3.75 -6.37 -5.45
C TYR A 216 2.63 -5.31 -5.52
N ARG A 217 1.37 -5.69 -5.22
CA ARG A 217 0.26 -4.72 -5.08
C ARG A 217 0.48 -3.83 -3.85
N ILE A 218 0.32 -2.52 -3.99
CA ILE A 218 0.35 -1.60 -2.85
C ILE A 218 -0.90 -1.79 -1.98
N LEU A 219 -0.67 -1.85 -0.68
CA LEU A 219 -1.70 -1.87 0.35
C LEU A 219 -1.69 -0.53 1.09
N ARG A 220 -2.88 -0.04 1.46
CA ARG A 220 -3.08 1.27 2.07
C ARG A 220 -3.94 1.18 3.34
N GLY A 221 -3.85 2.19 4.20
CA GLY A 221 -4.78 2.40 5.32
C GLY A 221 -4.43 1.70 6.62
N GLY A 222 -3.51 0.72 6.62
CA GLY A 222 -3.09 0.02 7.84
C GLY A 222 -4.14 -0.95 8.38
N THR A 223 -3.83 -1.63 9.48
CA THR A 223 -4.67 -2.74 9.99
C THR A 223 -4.83 -2.71 11.50
N ALA A 224 -5.75 -3.51 12.01
CA ALA A 224 -5.90 -3.78 13.44
C ALA A 224 -4.68 -4.47 14.09
N GLU A 225 -3.72 -4.98 13.29
CA GLU A 225 -2.51 -5.66 13.76
C GLU A 225 -1.28 -4.75 13.80
N HIS A 226 -1.28 -3.67 13.01
CA HIS A 226 -0.16 -2.76 12.88
C HIS A 226 -0.29 -1.50 13.74
N LEU A 227 0.81 -0.76 13.84
CA LEU A 227 0.89 0.51 14.56
C LEU A 227 0.31 1.65 13.71
N LEU A 228 0.15 2.81 14.34
CA LEU A 228 -0.46 3.99 13.73
C LEU A 228 0.24 4.49 12.46
N ASP A 229 1.54 4.22 12.30
CA ASP A 229 2.30 4.69 11.13
C ASP A 229 1.63 4.25 9.83
N LEU A 230 1.22 2.99 9.70
CA LEU A 230 0.62 2.45 8.47
C LEU A 230 -0.75 3.01 8.13
N ALA A 231 -1.38 3.74 9.06
CA ALA A 231 -2.69 4.34 8.85
C ALA A 231 -2.65 5.78 8.36
N ARG A 232 -1.46 6.36 8.20
CA ARG A 232 -1.26 7.64 7.51
C ARG A 232 -1.71 7.52 6.06
N CYS A 233 -2.33 8.57 5.52
CA CYS A 233 -2.89 8.54 4.17
C CYS A 233 -1.86 8.25 3.09
N ALA A 234 -0.64 8.77 3.23
CA ALA A 234 0.44 8.58 2.24
C ALA A 234 1.17 7.24 2.38
N ARG A 235 0.94 6.48 3.46
CA ARG A 235 1.72 5.28 3.75
C ARG A 235 1.42 4.15 2.79
N ARG A 236 2.49 3.49 2.34
CA ARG A 236 2.48 2.40 1.37
C ARG A 236 3.01 1.13 2.04
N HIS A 237 2.14 0.16 2.24
CA HIS A 237 2.49 -1.16 2.77
C HIS A 237 2.60 -2.21 1.65
N GLY A 238 3.29 -3.32 1.92
CA GLY A 238 3.91 -4.10 0.85
C GLY A 238 4.12 -5.60 1.08
N LYS A 239 5.27 -6.12 0.60
CA LYS A 239 5.59 -7.54 0.30
C LYS A 239 5.14 -8.58 1.33
N HIS A 240 5.10 -8.19 2.60
CA HIS A 240 4.70 -9.04 3.72
C HIS A 240 3.43 -8.45 4.35
N PRO A 241 2.28 -8.63 3.69
CA PRO A 241 1.03 -8.05 4.17
C PRO A 241 0.59 -8.65 5.49
N SER A 242 -0.21 -7.91 6.24
CA SER A 242 -0.97 -8.42 7.36
C SER A 242 -1.93 -9.51 6.89
N ARG A 243 -2.26 -10.42 7.80
CA ARG A 243 -3.40 -11.33 7.62
C ARG A 243 -4.74 -10.58 7.49
N PHE A 244 -4.80 -9.31 7.88
CA PHE A 244 -5.96 -8.42 7.74
C PHE A 244 -5.92 -7.64 6.42
N THR A 245 -5.61 -8.32 5.32
CA THR A 245 -5.68 -7.76 3.96
C THR A 245 -7.10 -7.86 3.40
N GLY A 246 -7.75 -6.71 3.24
CA GLY A 246 -9.03 -6.55 2.57
C GLY A 246 -8.90 -5.73 1.29
N PHE A 247 -10.03 -5.19 0.85
CA PHE A 247 -10.07 -4.24 -0.26
C PHE A 247 -11.41 -3.50 -0.26
N ARG A 248 -11.44 -2.37 -0.97
CA ARG A 248 -12.66 -1.68 -1.36
C ARG A 248 -12.73 -1.55 -2.87
N VAL A 249 -13.90 -1.17 -3.36
CA VAL A 249 -14.21 -1.14 -4.80
C VAL A 249 -14.41 0.30 -5.26
N VAL A 250 -13.90 0.61 -6.44
CA VAL A 250 -14.24 1.82 -7.18
C VAL A 250 -15.10 1.47 -8.38
N ARG A 251 -15.90 2.42 -8.85
CA ARG A 251 -16.65 2.29 -10.10
C ARG A 251 -16.46 3.52 -10.98
N ARG A 252 -16.43 3.28 -12.30
CA ARG A 252 -16.20 4.30 -13.33
C ARG A 252 -17.02 3.97 -14.58
N PRO A 253 -17.48 4.95 -15.37
CA PRO A 253 -18.15 4.66 -16.65
C PRO A 253 -17.25 3.94 -17.67
N GLN A 254 -15.93 4.12 -17.56
CA GLN A 254 -14.94 3.48 -18.44
C GLN A 254 -13.80 2.88 -17.60
N PRO A 255 -13.23 1.74 -18.01
CA PRO A 255 -12.06 1.17 -17.36
C PRO A 255 -10.85 2.10 -17.52
N LEU A 256 -10.00 2.17 -16.49
CA LEU A 256 -8.67 2.77 -16.63
C LEU A 256 -7.78 1.83 -17.42
N LEU A 257 -7.19 2.34 -18.50
CA LEU A 257 -6.14 1.64 -19.23
C LEU A 257 -4.83 1.82 -18.47
N VAL A 258 -4.23 0.71 -18.01
CA VAL A 258 -2.91 0.76 -17.40
C VAL A 258 -1.86 0.61 -18.50
N PRO A 259 -1.03 1.63 -18.78
CA PRO A 259 0.11 1.45 -19.64
C PRO A 259 1.11 0.50 -18.98
N ASN A 260 1.19 -0.74 -19.44
CA ASN A 260 2.24 -1.66 -19.05
C ASN A 260 3.45 -1.47 -19.97
N LYS A 261 4.35 -0.57 -19.61
CA LYS A 261 5.67 -0.48 -20.26
C LYS A 261 6.68 -1.23 -19.41
N PRO A 262 7.15 -2.43 -19.84
CA PRO A 262 8.27 -3.06 -19.19
C PRO A 262 9.48 -2.12 -19.29
N THR A 263 10.01 -1.73 -18.14
CA THR A 263 11.26 -0.96 -18.08
C THR A 263 12.40 -1.97 -18.02
N PRO A 264 13.36 -1.95 -18.95
CA PRO A 264 14.52 -2.82 -18.88
C PRO A 264 15.25 -2.60 -17.56
N PHE A 265 15.45 -3.67 -16.79
CA PHE A 265 16.19 -3.63 -15.53
C PHE A 265 17.67 -3.93 -15.82
N LEU A 266 18.51 -2.90 -15.75
CA LEU A 266 19.95 -2.99 -15.92
C LEU A 266 20.63 -2.15 -14.84
N LEU A 267 21.45 -2.80 -14.02
CA LEU A 267 22.20 -2.14 -12.96
C LEU A 267 23.50 -1.52 -13.50
N LYS A 268 23.79 -0.31 -13.03
CA LYS A 268 24.99 0.46 -13.34
C LYS A 268 25.56 1.07 -12.06
N ASN A 269 26.85 1.37 -12.08
CA ASN A 269 27.50 2.10 -11.00
C ASN A 269 26.84 3.47 -10.83
N GLY A 270 26.49 3.80 -9.59
CA GLY A 270 25.80 5.03 -9.20
C GLY A 270 24.28 4.91 -9.09
N ASP A 271 23.67 3.80 -9.53
CA ASP A 271 22.23 3.59 -9.42
C ASP A 271 21.78 3.48 -7.96
N TRP A 272 20.61 4.04 -7.67
CA TRP A 272 19.89 3.81 -6.43
C TRP A 272 18.93 2.65 -6.64
N ILE A 273 18.79 1.76 -5.66
CA ILE A 273 17.98 0.55 -5.81
C ILE A 273 17.34 0.13 -4.49
N TYR A 274 16.09 -0.34 -4.57
CA TYR A 274 15.49 -1.16 -3.52
C TYR A 274 15.93 -2.63 -3.61
N ALA A 275 16.27 -3.22 -2.48
CA ALA A 275 16.69 -4.61 -2.39
C ALA A 275 16.11 -5.28 -1.14
N SER A 276 15.95 -6.61 -1.16
CA SER A 276 15.63 -7.40 0.03
C SER A 276 16.90 -7.95 0.67
N ILE A 277 16.98 -7.86 2.00
CA ILE A 277 18.05 -8.50 2.77
C ILE A 277 17.93 -10.02 2.69
N ASN A 278 19.02 -10.70 2.33
CA ASN A 278 19.15 -12.15 2.31
C ASN A 278 19.70 -12.67 3.64
N TYR A 279 20.83 -12.14 4.08
CA TYR A 279 21.43 -12.46 5.38
C TYR A 279 22.34 -11.33 5.85
N VAL A 280 22.65 -11.34 7.14
CA VAL A 280 23.49 -10.36 7.81
C VAL A 280 24.53 -11.11 8.66
N ASN A 281 25.79 -10.66 8.62
CA ASN A 281 26.84 -11.09 9.53
C ASN A 281 27.66 -9.89 10.04
N ASP A 282 28.67 -10.13 10.87
CA ASP A 282 29.47 -9.06 11.51
C ASP A 282 30.29 -8.20 10.53
N GLN A 283 30.44 -8.62 9.28
CA GLN A 283 31.22 -7.91 8.25
C GLN A 283 30.37 -7.32 7.14
N GLU A 284 29.27 -7.97 6.78
CA GLU A 284 28.50 -7.64 5.58
C GLU A 284 26.99 -7.92 5.72
N VAL A 285 26.24 -7.14 4.95
CA VAL A 285 24.81 -7.32 4.67
C VAL A 285 24.68 -7.75 3.22
N CYS A 286 24.13 -8.95 3.01
CA CYS A 286 23.91 -9.50 1.67
C CYS A 286 22.47 -9.30 1.25
N VAL A 287 22.26 -8.90 -0.01
CA VAL A 287 20.94 -8.56 -0.56
C VAL A 287 20.68 -9.23 -1.91
N ASP A 288 19.40 -9.41 -2.23
CA ASP A 288 18.92 -9.77 -3.56
C ASP A 288 18.67 -8.49 -4.37
N LEU A 289 19.37 -8.29 -5.48
CA LEU A 289 19.19 -7.13 -6.35
C LEU A 289 18.27 -7.43 -7.55
N GLY A 290 17.72 -8.65 -7.63
CA GLY A 290 16.91 -9.11 -8.76
C GLY A 290 17.75 -9.54 -9.96
N ASN A 291 17.11 -10.19 -10.93
CA ASN A 291 17.76 -10.70 -12.15
C ASN A 291 19.05 -11.50 -11.89
N GLN A 292 19.04 -12.34 -10.85
CA GLN A 292 20.17 -13.18 -10.42
C GLN A 292 21.38 -12.40 -9.86
N HIS A 293 21.28 -11.08 -9.70
CA HIS A 293 22.32 -10.30 -9.03
C HIS A 293 22.16 -10.38 -7.51
N SER A 294 23.26 -10.69 -6.84
CA SER A 294 23.39 -10.53 -5.38
C SER A 294 24.27 -9.32 -5.10
N GLY A 295 23.98 -8.62 -3.99
CA GLY A 295 24.74 -7.45 -3.56
C GLY A 295 25.32 -7.61 -2.15
N ILE A 296 26.42 -6.92 -1.88
CA ILE A 296 27.04 -6.83 -0.55
C ILE A 296 27.19 -5.36 -0.15
N ALA A 297 26.71 -4.99 1.03
CA ALA A 297 27.03 -3.72 1.70
C ALA A 297 27.81 -3.99 2.99
N GLN A 298 28.68 -3.07 3.39
CA GLN A 298 29.55 -3.28 4.56
C GLN A 298 28.77 -3.10 5.86
N ALA A 299 28.94 -4.01 6.82
CA ALA A 299 28.21 -3.99 8.09
C ALA A 299 28.36 -2.65 8.83
N LYS A 300 29.56 -2.05 8.82
CA LYS A 300 29.85 -0.75 9.45
C LYS A 300 29.04 0.44 8.92
N GLU A 301 28.36 0.29 7.79
CA GLU A 301 27.50 1.32 7.19
C GLU A 301 26.08 1.33 7.80
N PHE A 302 25.77 0.33 8.61
CA PHE A 302 24.48 0.17 9.27
C PHE A 302 24.61 0.53 10.76
N THR A 303 23.56 1.13 11.31
CA THR A 303 23.49 1.47 12.73
C THR A 303 23.23 0.21 13.58
N GLU A 304 23.51 0.26 14.87
CA GLU A 304 23.12 -0.85 15.79
C GLU A 304 21.62 -1.14 15.73
N HIS A 305 20.80 -0.10 15.56
CA HIS A 305 19.35 -0.23 15.38
C HIS A 305 19.01 -1.03 14.11
N ASP A 306 19.67 -0.72 12.99
CA ASP A 306 19.52 -1.48 11.75
C ASP A 306 19.83 -2.97 11.95
N PHE A 307 20.93 -3.30 12.64
CA PHE A 307 21.29 -4.70 12.93
C PHE A 307 20.28 -5.38 13.84
N HIS A 308 19.87 -4.73 14.93
CA HIS A 308 18.88 -5.28 15.84
C HIS A 308 17.59 -5.63 15.13
N VAL A 309 17.19 -4.84 14.13
CA VAL A 309 15.95 -5.10 13.41
C VAL A 309 16.14 -6.06 12.24
N PHE A 310 17.20 -5.95 11.44
CA PHE A 310 17.43 -6.86 10.32
C PHE A 310 17.86 -8.27 10.75
N ALA A 311 18.49 -8.41 11.92
CA ALA A 311 18.80 -9.73 12.48
C ALA A 311 17.57 -10.40 13.13
N ASN A 312 16.61 -9.63 13.68
CA ASN A 312 15.42 -10.16 14.36
C ASN A 312 14.18 -10.26 13.44
N LEU A 313 14.01 -9.33 12.50
CA LEU A 313 13.02 -9.40 11.42
C LEU A 313 13.65 -10.17 10.25
N HIS A 314 13.65 -11.49 10.40
CA HIS A 314 13.68 -12.52 9.36
C HIS A 314 14.06 -11.99 7.97
N SER A 315 15.33 -12.18 7.56
CA SER A 315 15.82 -12.16 6.18
C SER A 315 14.74 -11.92 5.11
N ARG A 316 14.48 -10.64 4.77
CA ARG A 316 13.68 -10.15 3.62
C ARG A 316 13.37 -8.65 3.64
N SER A 317 13.68 -7.93 4.72
CA SER A 317 13.45 -6.48 4.85
C SER A 317 13.93 -5.70 3.63
N GLU A 318 13.13 -4.74 3.20
CA GLU A 318 13.41 -3.91 2.02
C GLU A 318 14.24 -2.70 2.44
N ILE A 319 15.40 -2.53 1.80
CA ILE A 319 16.34 -1.43 2.04
C ILE A 319 16.72 -0.73 0.74
N ILE A 320 17.14 0.53 0.86
CA ILE A 320 17.71 1.31 -0.22
C ILE A 320 19.22 1.25 -0.14
N LEU A 321 19.81 1.00 -1.31
CA LEU A 321 21.25 0.92 -1.53
C LEU A 321 21.63 1.78 -2.71
N LYS A 322 22.91 2.17 -2.73
CA LYS A 322 23.58 2.70 -3.90
C LYS A 322 24.51 1.65 -4.48
N VAL A 323 24.40 1.40 -5.77
CA VAL A 323 25.27 0.48 -6.50
C VAL A 323 26.62 1.15 -6.73
N MET A 324 27.69 0.50 -6.28
CA MET A 324 29.05 1.04 -6.35
C MET A 324 29.86 0.38 -7.46
N ASP A 325 29.76 -0.94 -7.58
CA ASP A 325 30.48 -1.71 -8.60
C ASP A 325 29.67 -2.94 -9.07
N VAL A 326 29.41 -3.02 -10.37
CA VAL A 326 28.74 -4.15 -11.05
C VAL A 326 29.70 -5.05 -11.84
N ALA A 327 31.02 -4.82 -11.75
CA ALA A 327 32.01 -5.56 -12.53
C ALA A 327 32.19 -7.04 -12.10
N SER A 328 31.75 -7.39 -10.90
CA SER A 328 31.83 -8.74 -10.32
C SER A 328 30.46 -9.44 -10.29
N ASP A 329 30.49 -10.77 -10.14
CA ASP A 329 29.28 -11.59 -9.98
C ASP A 329 28.44 -11.17 -8.76
N ILE A 330 29.12 -10.65 -7.72
CA ILE A 330 28.50 -10.03 -6.55
C ILE A 330 28.70 -8.51 -6.66
N VAL A 331 27.59 -7.78 -6.68
CA VAL A 331 27.58 -6.32 -6.80
C VAL A 331 28.01 -5.69 -5.47
N VAL A 332 28.92 -4.72 -5.52
CA VAL A 332 29.28 -3.93 -4.34
C VAL A 332 28.25 -2.82 -4.19
N CYS A 333 27.63 -2.76 -3.02
CA CYS A 333 26.64 -1.78 -2.64
C CYS A 333 27.14 -0.93 -1.47
N HIS A 334 26.56 0.25 -1.34
CA HIS A 334 26.75 1.14 -0.21
C HIS A 334 25.40 1.45 0.42
N ARG A 335 25.31 1.34 1.76
CA ARG A 335 24.15 1.81 2.53
C ARG A 335 24.24 3.33 2.74
N PRO A 336 23.39 4.14 2.07
CA PRO A 336 23.46 5.59 2.16
C PRO A 336 23.01 6.05 3.55
N ASN A 337 23.72 7.02 4.12
CA ASN A 337 23.30 7.67 5.36
C ASN A 337 22.28 8.79 5.10
N MET A 338 21.74 9.39 6.18
CA MET A 338 20.74 10.46 6.08
C MET A 338 21.24 11.70 5.31
N ASP A 339 22.52 12.07 5.40
CA ASP A 339 23.06 13.21 4.64
C ASP A 339 23.09 12.91 3.13
N GLU A 340 23.39 11.68 2.75
CA GLU A 340 23.41 11.25 1.36
C GLU A 340 22.00 11.13 0.78
N LEU A 341 21.06 10.61 1.57
CA LEU A 341 19.65 10.59 1.21
C LEU A 341 19.10 12.01 1.04
N ASP A 342 19.43 12.92 1.94
CA ASP A 342 18.98 14.32 1.85
C ASP A 342 19.55 15.03 0.61
N ARG A 343 20.85 14.86 0.33
CA ARG A 343 21.46 15.36 -0.91
C ARG A 343 20.84 14.75 -2.16
N PHE A 344 20.53 13.45 -2.14
CA PHE A 344 19.86 12.77 -3.24
C PHE A 344 18.50 13.41 -3.50
N MET A 345 17.68 13.61 -2.46
CA MET A 345 16.34 14.17 -2.56
C MET A 345 16.35 15.64 -3.00
N GLN A 346 17.27 16.45 -2.49
CA GLN A 346 17.44 17.86 -2.89
C GLN A 346 17.95 18.02 -4.33
N GLY A 347 18.67 17.01 -4.84
CA GLY A 347 19.16 16.99 -6.22
C GLY A 347 18.09 16.69 -7.26
N LEU A 348 16.87 16.31 -6.85
CA LEU A 348 15.78 15.98 -7.75
C LEU A 348 15.01 17.25 -8.15
N SER A 349 14.96 17.52 -9.46
CA SER A 349 14.10 18.57 -10.02
C SER A 349 12.71 17.99 -10.29
N PHE A 350 11.75 18.21 -9.38
CA PHE A 350 10.37 17.79 -9.61
C PHE A 350 9.64 18.84 -10.45
N ASN A 351 9.33 18.50 -11.72
CA ASN A 351 8.48 19.34 -12.56
C ASN A 351 7.07 19.40 -11.95
N LYS A 352 6.53 20.61 -11.80
CA LYS A 352 5.18 20.84 -11.31
C LYS A 352 4.15 20.38 -12.35
N VAL A 353 3.17 19.63 -11.86
CA VAL A 353 1.96 19.12 -12.54
C VAL A 353 2.21 17.96 -13.50
N MET A 354 1.82 16.76 -13.06
CA MET A 354 1.72 15.58 -13.93
C MET A 354 0.25 15.20 -14.12
N LYS A 355 -0.17 15.13 -15.39
CA LYS A 355 -1.47 14.55 -15.75
C LYS A 355 -1.31 13.04 -15.79
N THR A 356 -1.93 12.35 -14.84
CA THR A 356 -2.07 10.90 -14.91
C THR A 356 -3.04 10.54 -16.05
N VAL A 357 -2.64 9.59 -16.90
CA VAL A 357 -3.40 9.09 -18.07
C VAL A 357 -4.47 8.10 -17.65
#